data_AF-A0A2V5VWW8-F1
#
_entry.id   AF-A0A2V5VWW8-F1
#
_cell.length_a   1.000
_cell.length_b   1.000
_cell.length_c   1.000
_cell.angle_alpha   90.00
_cell.angle_beta   90.00
_cell.angle_gamma   90.00
#
_symmetry.space_group_name_H-M   'P 1'
#
loop_
_entity.id
_entity.type
_entity.pdbx_description
1 polymer ?
#
loop_
_entity_poly.entity_id
_entity_poly.type
_entity_poly.pdbx_seq_one_letter_code
_entity_poly.pdbx_strand_id
1 'polypeptide(L)'
;CSVAEQHEKLTERYLQLAKEHEPTVIVSQSWNEIHKVNEAVREALKRETLVDDKETVVAAFQPVDMTDAQKRDTRSYDENTVLVFNRDARGFKAGDSARLHSLTDTHLVVENENRVVPIAFKYLNKVTVCQQREMALAAGDRLQLKANGRSMENKKLANGELVTVKSLAPDGRIALADGRTLDKNFRQFVRGYAVTSYASQGKSVNHVLFCDSAAKGATNNQQWYVTISRGKKGIQIFTMDKEQLRENITRSGNRPLALDVVPREKDSRIVAVRRIQGFLRERAMKHAAQTQRVSNSLGVGR
;
A
#
# COMPACT_ATOMS: atom_id res chain seq x y z
N CYS A 1 19.15 19.35 -1.11
CA CYS A 1 19.02 18.65 -2.39
C CYS A 1 17.65 18.92 -2.95
N SER A 2 17.53 19.25 -4.24
CA SER A 2 16.23 19.27 -4.92
C SER A 2 15.68 17.84 -5.10
N VAL A 3 14.39 17.70 -5.43
CA VAL A 3 13.78 16.39 -5.75
C VAL A 3 14.49 15.75 -6.95
N ALA A 4 14.88 16.55 -7.95
CA ALA A 4 15.59 16.08 -9.13
C ALA A 4 16.98 15.52 -8.77
N GLU A 5 17.76 16.25 -7.97
CA GLU A 5 19.07 15.78 -7.46
C GLU A 5 18.94 14.51 -6.61
N GLN A 6 17.84 14.37 -5.87
CA GLN A 6 17.57 13.16 -5.10
C GLN A 6 17.36 11.96 -6.03
N HIS A 7 16.55 12.11 -7.08
CA HIS A 7 16.27 11.05 -8.05
C HIS A 7 17.51 10.67 -8.85
N GLU A 8 18.33 11.65 -9.22
CA GLU A 8 19.59 11.44 -9.94
C GLU A 8 20.55 10.57 -9.11
N LYS A 9 20.88 11.00 -7.88
CA LYS A 9 21.77 10.24 -6.98
C LYS A 9 21.24 8.85 -6.65
N LEU A 10 19.92 8.73 -6.47
CA LEU A 10 19.25 7.45 -6.26
C LEU A 10 19.44 6.52 -7.47
N THR A 11 19.27 7.07 -8.67
CA THR A 11 19.38 6.34 -9.94
C THR A 11 20.82 5.92 -10.19
N GLU A 12 21.80 6.81 -9.99
CA GLU A 12 23.23 6.49 -10.08
C GLU A 12 23.60 5.34 -9.14
N ARG A 13 23.14 5.39 -7.88
CA ARG A 13 23.42 4.33 -6.92
C ARG A 13 22.75 3.01 -7.29
N TYR A 14 21.53 3.07 -7.83
CA TYR A 14 20.84 1.89 -8.36
C TYR A 14 21.63 1.27 -9.51
N LEU A 15 22.09 2.08 -10.47
CA LEU A 15 22.90 1.63 -11.60
C LEU A 15 24.20 0.96 -11.15
N GLN A 16 24.89 1.55 -10.18
CA GLN A 16 26.11 0.97 -9.64
C GLN A 16 25.84 -0.44 -9.08
N LEU A 17 24.82 -0.58 -8.25
CA LEU A 17 24.44 -1.88 -7.67
C LEU A 17 23.97 -2.87 -8.75
N ALA A 18 23.30 -2.41 -9.80
CA ALA A 18 22.89 -3.24 -10.93
C ALA A 18 24.09 -3.78 -11.72
N LYS A 19 25.11 -2.94 -11.95
CA LYS A 19 26.39 -3.33 -12.58
C LYS A 19 27.17 -4.34 -11.71
N GLU A 20 27.07 -4.21 -10.40
CA GLU A 20 27.62 -5.17 -9.41
C GLU A 20 26.77 -6.44 -9.26
N HIS A 21 25.65 -6.55 -10.00
CA HIS A 21 24.68 -7.65 -9.91
C HIS A 21 24.09 -7.86 -8.51
N GLU A 22 24.04 -6.79 -7.71
CA GLU A 22 23.48 -6.81 -6.37
C GLU A 22 21.95 -6.65 -6.42
N PRO A 23 21.17 -7.63 -5.94
CA PRO A 23 19.72 -7.53 -5.87
C PRO A 23 19.29 -6.33 -5.05
N THR A 24 18.71 -5.35 -5.73
CA THR A 24 18.34 -4.05 -5.18
C THR A 24 16.87 -3.76 -5.41
N VAL A 25 16.21 -3.12 -4.44
CA VAL A 25 14.87 -2.57 -4.59
C VAL A 25 14.83 -1.13 -4.08
N ILE A 26 14.13 -0.27 -4.81
CA ILE A 26 13.83 1.07 -4.33
C ILE A 26 12.50 1.03 -3.59
N VAL A 27 12.43 1.69 -2.44
CA VAL A 27 11.22 1.81 -1.64
C VAL A 27 10.84 3.27 -1.50
N SER A 28 9.60 3.62 -1.77
CA SER A 28 9.05 4.95 -1.52
C SER A 28 7.62 4.87 -0.96
N GLN A 29 7.13 5.97 -0.40
CA GLN A 29 5.83 6.01 0.27
C GLN A 29 4.67 6.36 -0.67
N SER A 30 4.95 7.04 -1.80
CA SER A 30 3.94 7.57 -2.70
C SER A 30 3.96 6.87 -4.06
N TRP A 31 2.78 6.54 -4.58
CA TRP A 31 2.67 6.00 -5.94
C TRP A 31 3.19 6.99 -6.98
N ASN A 32 2.91 8.29 -6.86
CA ASN A 32 3.41 9.29 -7.82
C ASN A 32 4.95 9.27 -7.90
N GLU A 33 5.59 9.20 -6.73
CA GLU A 33 7.04 9.10 -6.63
C GLU A 33 7.58 7.80 -7.23
N ILE A 34 6.93 6.68 -6.94
CA ILE A 34 7.29 5.36 -7.49
C ILE A 34 7.24 5.35 -9.02
N HIS A 35 6.23 5.95 -9.65
CA HIS A 35 6.17 6.00 -11.11
C HIS A 35 7.32 6.81 -11.69
N LYS A 36 7.59 8.00 -11.16
CA LYS A 36 8.70 8.85 -11.62
C LYS A 36 10.05 8.15 -11.49
N VAL A 37 10.30 7.53 -10.33
CA VAL A 37 11.56 6.83 -10.08
C VAL A 37 11.69 5.58 -10.95
N ASN A 38 10.60 4.82 -11.16
CA ASN A 38 10.63 3.66 -12.06
C ASN A 38 11.03 4.07 -13.49
N GLU A 39 10.45 5.14 -14.02
CA GLU A 39 10.80 5.61 -15.37
C GLU A 39 12.23 6.17 -15.43
N ALA A 40 12.65 6.97 -14.45
CA ALA A 40 14.02 7.50 -14.40
C ALA A 40 15.08 6.39 -14.35
N VAL A 41 14.86 5.36 -13.52
CA VAL A 41 15.75 4.20 -13.40
C VAL A 41 15.76 3.39 -14.69
N ARG A 42 14.60 3.17 -15.30
CA ARG A 42 14.51 2.43 -16.57
C ARG A 42 15.30 3.13 -17.68
N GLU A 43 15.10 4.43 -17.86
CA GLU A 43 15.83 5.19 -18.88
C GLU A 43 17.34 5.19 -18.63
N ALA A 44 17.76 5.22 -17.36
CA ALA A 44 19.16 5.08 -17.01
C ALA A 44 19.71 3.68 -17.32
N LEU A 45 18.95 2.61 -17.05
CA LEU A 45 19.34 1.24 -17.36
C LEU A 45 19.48 0.99 -18.87
N LYS A 46 18.60 1.60 -19.69
CA LYS A 46 18.69 1.55 -21.15
C LYS A 46 19.97 2.21 -21.66
N ARG A 47 20.29 3.42 -21.18
CA ARG A 47 21.54 4.12 -21.55
C ARG A 47 22.80 3.31 -21.22
N GLU A 48 22.73 2.50 -20.17
CA GLU A 48 23.81 1.61 -19.72
C GLU A 48 23.73 0.21 -20.35
N THR A 49 22.83 -0.03 -21.30
CA THR A 49 22.61 -1.33 -21.99
C THR A 49 22.27 -2.49 -21.05
N LEU A 50 21.79 -2.18 -19.83
CA LEU A 50 21.30 -3.17 -18.86
C LEU A 50 19.85 -3.57 -19.10
N VAL A 51 19.12 -2.76 -19.86
CA VAL A 51 17.83 -3.06 -20.48
C VAL A 51 18.00 -2.89 -21.97
N ASP A 52 17.44 -3.82 -22.74
CA ASP A 52 17.59 -3.86 -24.19
C ASP A 52 16.90 -2.66 -24.87
N ASP A 53 17.41 -2.23 -26.02
CA ASP A 53 16.86 -1.08 -26.75
C ASP A 53 15.58 -1.44 -27.52
N LYS A 54 15.40 -2.72 -27.84
CA LYS A 54 14.22 -3.20 -28.56
C LYS A 54 13.02 -3.28 -27.63
N GLU A 55 12.12 -2.33 -27.79
CA GLU A 55 10.89 -2.23 -27.01
C GLU A 55 9.68 -2.82 -27.75
N THR A 56 8.72 -3.28 -26.98
CA THR A 56 7.39 -3.67 -27.46
C THR A 56 6.36 -3.13 -26.49
N VAL A 57 5.43 -2.32 -27.00
CA VAL A 57 4.36 -1.73 -26.18
C VAL A 57 3.30 -2.80 -25.91
N VAL A 58 2.96 -2.97 -24.64
CA VAL A 58 1.89 -3.88 -24.19
C VAL A 58 0.90 -3.14 -23.31
N ALA A 59 -0.33 -3.66 -23.23
CA ALA A 59 -1.28 -3.21 -22.22
C ALA A 59 -0.88 -3.73 -20.83
N ALA A 60 -0.87 -2.84 -19.85
CA ALA A 60 -0.70 -3.14 -18.43
C ALA A 60 -1.93 -2.67 -17.66
N PHE A 61 -2.39 -3.47 -16.71
CA PHE A 61 -3.58 -3.21 -15.90
C PHE A 61 -3.16 -2.92 -14.47
N GLN A 62 -3.21 -1.64 -14.09
CA GLN A 62 -2.91 -1.20 -12.75
C GLN A 62 -4.18 -1.28 -11.88
N PRO A 63 -4.23 -2.16 -10.86
CA PRO A 63 -5.41 -2.25 -9.99
C PRO A 63 -5.67 -0.94 -9.25
N VAL A 64 -6.94 -0.58 -9.13
CA VAL A 64 -7.41 0.54 -8.32
C VAL A 64 -8.14 -0.02 -7.11
N ASP A 65 -7.69 0.37 -5.92
CA ASP A 65 -8.32 -0.02 -4.67
C ASP A 65 -9.66 0.71 -4.52
N MET A 66 -10.74 0.04 -4.94
CA MET A 66 -12.11 0.53 -4.80
C MET A 66 -12.90 -0.30 -3.81
N THR A 67 -13.59 0.38 -2.91
CA THR A 67 -14.65 -0.20 -2.08
C THR A 67 -15.84 -0.62 -2.94
N ASP A 68 -16.67 -1.53 -2.44
CA ASP A 68 -17.89 -1.93 -3.13
C ASP A 68 -18.86 -0.75 -3.36
N ALA A 69 -18.83 0.28 -2.50
CA ALA A 69 -19.59 1.50 -2.71
C ALA A 69 -19.04 2.33 -3.88
N GLN A 70 -17.71 2.51 -3.94
CA GLN A 70 -17.06 3.20 -5.06
C GLN A 70 -17.28 2.46 -6.39
N LYS A 71 -17.25 1.13 -6.39
CA LYS A 71 -17.54 0.33 -7.59
C LYS A 71 -18.98 0.54 -8.13
N ARG A 72 -19.89 1.07 -7.32
CA ARG A 72 -21.28 1.38 -7.72
C ARG A 72 -21.48 2.85 -8.07
N ASP A 73 -20.43 3.66 -8.00
CA ASP A 73 -20.47 5.09 -8.30
C ASP A 73 -19.78 5.34 -9.65
N THR A 74 -20.52 5.89 -10.60
CA THR A 74 -20.01 6.18 -11.95
C THR A 74 -18.79 7.12 -11.93
N ARG A 75 -18.72 8.01 -10.92
CA ARG A 75 -17.63 8.99 -10.76
C ARG A 75 -16.29 8.35 -10.39
N SER A 76 -16.30 7.08 -10.01
CA SER A 76 -15.07 6.34 -9.68
C SER A 76 -14.33 5.85 -10.93
N TYR A 77 -14.94 5.95 -12.11
CA TYR A 77 -14.43 5.35 -13.34
C TYR A 77 -13.97 6.39 -14.36
N ASP A 78 -13.03 5.98 -15.20
CA ASP A 78 -12.53 6.72 -16.36
C ASP A 78 -12.65 5.87 -17.64
N GLU A 79 -12.38 6.49 -18.79
CA GLU A 79 -12.44 5.83 -20.11
C GLU A 79 -11.47 4.64 -20.28
N ASN A 80 -10.41 4.59 -19.47
CA ASN A 80 -9.39 3.55 -19.50
C ASN A 80 -9.67 2.43 -18.48
N THR A 81 -10.87 2.41 -17.91
CA THR A 81 -11.27 1.41 -16.92
C THR A 81 -11.49 0.05 -17.57
N VAL A 82 -10.77 -0.94 -17.05
CA VAL A 82 -10.90 -2.36 -17.42
C VAL A 82 -11.19 -3.19 -16.19
N LEU A 83 -12.12 -4.13 -16.32
CA LEU A 83 -12.45 -5.09 -15.28
C LEU A 83 -11.72 -6.39 -15.56
N VAL A 84 -10.97 -6.87 -14.59
CA VAL A 84 -10.32 -8.18 -14.63
C VAL A 84 -11.08 -9.14 -13.73
N PHE A 85 -11.49 -10.27 -14.27
CA PHE A 85 -12.26 -11.30 -13.56
C PHE A 85 -11.30 -12.18 -12.76
N ASN A 86 -11.38 -12.10 -11.44
CA ASN A 86 -10.58 -12.94 -10.55
C ASN A 86 -11.17 -14.36 -10.40
N ARG A 87 -12.45 -14.53 -10.78
CA ARG A 87 -13.21 -15.78 -10.72
C ARG A 87 -14.22 -15.82 -11.84
N ASP A 88 -14.61 -17.03 -12.24
CA ASP A 88 -15.63 -17.25 -13.27
C ASP A 88 -16.95 -16.52 -12.93
N ALA A 89 -17.43 -15.72 -13.89
CA ALA A 89 -18.67 -14.96 -13.79
C ALA A 89 -19.21 -14.60 -15.18
N ARG A 90 -20.52 -14.82 -15.41
CA ARG A 90 -21.23 -14.37 -16.62
C ARG A 90 -20.52 -14.72 -17.94
N GLY A 91 -19.92 -15.91 -17.99
CA GLY A 91 -19.22 -16.42 -19.17
C GLY A 91 -17.79 -15.92 -19.35
N PHE A 92 -17.26 -15.14 -18.41
CA PHE A 92 -15.84 -14.82 -18.30
C PHE A 92 -15.15 -15.82 -17.37
N LYS A 93 -13.94 -16.23 -17.74
CA LYS A 93 -13.04 -17.06 -16.94
C LYS A 93 -12.16 -16.21 -16.03
N ALA A 94 -11.61 -16.82 -14.99
CA ALA A 94 -10.57 -16.18 -14.19
C ALA A 94 -9.37 -15.77 -15.08
N GLY A 95 -8.98 -14.50 -15.02
CA GLY A 95 -7.94 -13.89 -15.85
C GLY A 95 -8.48 -13.12 -17.05
N ASP A 96 -9.74 -13.33 -17.45
CA ASP A 96 -10.33 -12.56 -18.54
C ASP A 96 -10.49 -11.08 -18.14
N SER A 97 -10.50 -10.20 -19.14
CA SER A 97 -10.73 -8.78 -18.95
C SER A 97 -11.75 -8.23 -19.96
N ALA A 98 -12.48 -7.19 -19.54
CA ALA A 98 -13.42 -6.46 -20.40
C ALA A 98 -13.41 -4.97 -20.04
N ARG A 99 -13.59 -4.10 -21.03
CA ARG A 99 -13.67 -2.64 -20.83
C ARG A 99 -14.99 -2.30 -20.17
N LEU A 100 -15.00 -1.34 -19.25
CA LEU A 100 -16.26 -0.79 -18.73
C LEU A 100 -16.91 0.05 -19.83
N HIS A 101 -18.14 -0.31 -20.22
CA HIS A 101 -18.92 0.42 -21.22
C HIS A 101 -19.85 1.43 -20.55
N SER A 102 -20.62 0.99 -19.54
CA SER A 102 -21.52 1.86 -18.78
C SER A 102 -21.86 1.29 -17.41
N LEU A 103 -22.49 2.12 -16.58
CA LEU A 103 -23.01 1.73 -15.26
C LEU A 103 -24.52 1.94 -15.23
N THR A 104 -25.24 1.01 -14.64
CA THR A 104 -26.67 1.12 -14.31
C THR A 104 -26.85 1.06 -12.80
N ASP A 105 -28.08 1.25 -12.30
CA ASP A 105 -28.39 1.18 -10.87
C ASP A 105 -28.06 -0.18 -10.22
N THR A 106 -27.88 -1.24 -11.02
CA THR A 106 -27.71 -2.61 -10.52
C THR A 106 -26.58 -3.41 -11.18
N HIS A 107 -26.01 -2.92 -12.27
CA HIS A 107 -25.02 -3.63 -13.09
C HIS A 107 -23.89 -2.74 -13.58
N LEU A 108 -22.70 -3.33 -13.68
CA LEU A 108 -21.61 -2.87 -14.54
C LEU A 108 -21.81 -3.48 -15.93
N VAL A 109 -21.94 -2.67 -16.97
CA VAL A 109 -22.02 -3.15 -18.35
C VAL A 109 -20.61 -3.14 -18.91
N VAL A 110 -20.11 -4.33 -19.27
CA VAL A 110 -18.75 -4.49 -19.81
C VAL A 110 -18.79 -4.93 -21.26
N GLU A 111 -17.78 -4.56 -22.01
CA GLU A 111 -17.62 -4.86 -23.42
C GLU A 111 -16.27 -5.55 -23.67
N ASN A 112 -16.31 -6.64 -24.43
CA ASN A 112 -15.14 -7.22 -25.06
C ASN A 112 -15.41 -7.38 -26.57
N GLU A 113 -14.40 -7.79 -27.34
CA GLU A 113 -14.45 -7.88 -28.81
C GLU A 113 -15.68 -8.62 -29.38
N ASN A 114 -16.30 -9.49 -28.58
CA ASN A 114 -17.36 -10.39 -29.04
C ASN A 114 -18.74 -10.08 -28.44
N ARG A 115 -18.85 -9.29 -27.37
CA ARG A 115 -20.12 -9.08 -26.66
C ARG A 115 -20.10 -7.94 -25.64
N VAL A 116 -21.29 -7.39 -25.42
CA VAL A 116 -21.63 -6.52 -24.28
C VAL A 116 -22.36 -7.36 -23.23
N VAL A 117 -21.89 -7.35 -21.99
CA VAL A 117 -22.41 -8.21 -20.91
C VAL A 117 -22.68 -7.39 -19.64
N PRO A 118 -23.91 -7.46 -19.09
CA PRO A 118 -24.20 -6.88 -17.78
C PRO A 118 -23.69 -7.79 -16.66
N ILE A 119 -22.94 -7.20 -15.73
CA ILE A 119 -22.38 -7.80 -14.51
C ILE A 119 -23.11 -7.22 -13.30
N ALA A 120 -24.01 -7.99 -12.72
CA ALA A 120 -24.78 -7.57 -11.54
C ALA A 120 -23.86 -7.26 -10.35
N PHE A 121 -24.22 -6.28 -9.52
CA PHE A 121 -23.42 -5.87 -8.37
C PHE A 121 -23.12 -6.97 -7.33
N LYS A 122 -23.90 -8.06 -7.33
CA LYS A 122 -23.58 -9.25 -6.53
C LYS A 122 -22.26 -9.95 -6.93
N TYR A 123 -21.71 -9.63 -8.11
CA TYR A 123 -20.45 -10.17 -8.61
C TYR A 123 -19.25 -9.21 -8.44
N LEU A 124 -19.41 -8.07 -7.75
CA LEU A 124 -18.32 -7.10 -7.54
C LEU A 124 -17.09 -7.67 -6.84
N ASN A 125 -17.29 -8.68 -5.98
CA ASN A 125 -16.22 -9.39 -5.28
C ASN A 125 -15.41 -10.35 -6.19
N LYS A 126 -15.89 -10.60 -7.42
CA LYS A 126 -15.21 -11.43 -8.41
C LYS A 126 -14.41 -10.61 -9.42
N VAL A 127 -14.47 -9.28 -9.37
CA VAL A 127 -13.81 -8.39 -10.32
C VAL A 127 -12.84 -7.44 -9.61
N THR A 128 -11.69 -7.26 -10.23
CA THR A 128 -10.73 -6.21 -9.92
C THR A 128 -10.91 -5.09 -10.93
N VAL A 129 -11.11 -3.87 -10.45
CA VAL A 129 -11.12 -2.68 -11.31
C VAL A 129 -9.67 -2.27 -11.54
N CYS A 130 -9.29 -2.08 -12.79
CA CYS A 130 -7.96 -1.66 -13.19
C CYS A 130 -8.03 -0.46 -14.12
N GLN A 131 -7.00 0.37 -14.09
CA GLN A 131 -6.70 1.32 -15.16
C GLN A 131 -5.79 0.65 -16.18
N GLN A 132 -6.21 0.64 -17.44
CA GLN A 132 -5.36 0.23 -18.55
C GLN A 132 -4.36 1.34 -18.87
N ARG A 133 -3.09 0.96 -19.02
CA ARG A 133 -2.00 1.82 -19.46
C ARG A 133 -1.16 1.10 -20.49
N GLU A 134 -0.57 1.85 -21.41
CA GLU A 134 0.47 1.33 -22.27
C GLU A 134 1.80 1.29 -21.52
N MET A 135 2.57 0.23 -21.74
CA MET A 135 3.88 0.04 -21.13
C MET A 135 4.85 -0.56 -22.14
N ALA A 136 5.93 0.15 -22.44
CA ALA A 136 7.00 -0.34 -23.30
C ALA A 136 7.86 -1.38 -22.56
N LEU A 137 7.87 -2.64 -23.00
CA LEU A 137 8.69 -3.67 -22.38
C LEU A 137 9.87 -4.04 -23.27
N ALA A 138 11.02 -4.28 -22.65
CA ALA A 138 12.23 -4.79 -23.27
C ALA A 138 12.82 -5.94 -22.42
N ALA A 139 13.75 -6.69 -22.99
CA ALA A 139 14.50 -7.68 -22.21
C ALA A 139 15.30 -6.99 -21.09
N GLY A 140 15.30 -7.57 -19.90
CA GLY A 140 15.90 -6.97 -18.69
C GLY A 140 14.93 -6.10 -17.87
N ASP A 141 13.75 -5.75 -18.40
CA ASP A 141 12.76 -4.98 -17.64
C ASP A 141 12.33 -5.72 -16.37
N ARG A 142 12.22 -4.99 -15.24
CA ARG A 142 11.67 -5.54 -14.00
C ARG A 142 10.21 -5.17 -13.86
N LEU A 143 9.38 -6.16 -13.52
CA LEU A 143 7.95 -6.01 -13.29
C LEU A 143 7.60 -6.40 -11.85
N GLN A 144 6.62 -5.71 -11.28
CA GLN A 144 5.90 -6.15 -10.10
C GLN A 144 4.55 -6.71 -10.51
N LEU A 145 4.30 -7.99 -10.23
CA LEU A 145 3.00 -8.61 -10.45
C LEU A 145 1.97 -8.03 -9.47
N LYS A 146 0.77 -7.77 -9.95
CA LYS A 146 -0.31 -7.12 -9.19
C LYS A 146 -1.53 -8.03 -8.99
N ALA A 147 -1.41 -9.30 -9.37
CA ALA A 147 -2.43 -10.32 -9.18
C ALA A 147 -1.80 -11.68 -8.89
N ASN A 148 -2.57 -12.54 -8.25
CA ASN A 148 -2.24 -13.96 -8.16
C ASN A 148 -2.67 -14.65 -9.44
N GLY A 149 -1.90 -15.63 -9.90
CA GLY A 149 -2.24 -16.39 -11.10
C GLY A 149 -1.35 -17.62 -11.27
N ARG A 150 -1.34 -18.13 -12.49
CA ARG A 150 -0.44 -19.21 -12.90
C ARG A 150 0.25 -18.85 -14.21
N SER A 151 1.51 -19.26 -14.34
CA SER A 151 2.23 -19.19 -15.60
C SER A 151 1.74 -20.27 -16.57
N MET A 152 2.17 -20.20 -17.83
CA MET A 152 1.87 -21.23 -18.83
C MET A 152 2.38 -22.62 -18.41
N GLU A 153 3.45 -22.66 -17.64
CA GLU A 153 4.04 -23.87 -17.05
C GLU A 153 3.34 -24.29 -15.74
N ASN A 154 2.16 -23.74 -15.44
CA ASN A 154 1.34 -24.01 -14.25
C ASN A 154 2.02 -23.64 -12.90
N LYS A 155 3.13 -22.89 -12.94
CA LYS A 155 3.83 -22.38 -11.74
C LYS A 155 3.06 -21.20 -11.14
N LYS A 156 3.13 -21.04 -9.82
CA LYS A 156 2.43 -19.97 -9.10
C LYS A 156 3.02 -18.60 -9.48
N LEU A 157 2.14 -17.63 -9.70
CA LEU A 157 2.45 -16.20 -9.79
C LEU A 157 1.82 -15.52 -8.57
N ALA A 158 2.61 -14.78 -7.79
CA ALA A 158 2.14 -14.15 -6.57
C ALA A 158 1.98 -12.64 -6.72
N ASN A 159 0.89 -12.09 -6.17
CA ASN A 159 0.72 -10.65 -6.07
C ASN A 159 1.89 -10.06 -5.25
N GLY A 160 2.49 -9.00 -5.79
CA GLY A 160 3.64 -8.32 -5.23
C GLY A 160 4.97 -8.87 -5.72
N GLU A 161 5.02 -10.05 -6.33
CA GLU A 161 6.27 -10.67 -6.80
C GLU A 161 7.03 -9.77 -7.80
N LEU A 162 8.36 -9.74 -7.70
CA LEU A 162 9.22 -9.06 -8.67
C LEU A 162 9.77 -10.08 -9.66
N VAL A 163 9.57 -9.84 -10.94
CA VAL A 163 10.03 -10.70 -12.03
C VAL A 163 10.83 -9.90 -13.06
N THR A 164 11.67 -10.57 -13.83
CA THR A 164 12.48 -9.94 -14.89
C THR A 164 12.03 -10.47 -16.25
N VAL A 165 11.77 -9.57 -17.19
CA VAL A 165 11.42 -9.89 -18.57
C VAL A 165 12.64 -10.45 -19.28
N LYS A 166 12.49 -11.62 -19.91
CA LYS A 166 13.52 -12.23 -20.76
C LYS A 166 13.28 -11.92 -22.22
N SER A 167 12.03 -12.05 -22.68
CA SER A 167 11.63 -11.74 -24.06
C SER A 167 10.11 -11.61 -24.16
N LEU A 168 9.66 -10.97 -25.24
CA LEU A 168 8.24 -10.87 -25.60
C LEU A 168 7.96 -11.73 -26.83
N ALA A 169 6.91 -12.53 -26.75
CA ALA A 169 6.45 -13.34 -27.87
C ALA A 169 5.49 -12.53 -28.76
N PRO A 170 5.43 -12.80 -30.07
CA PRO A 170 4.53 -12.10 -30.99
C PRO A 170 3.03 -12.24 -30.66
N ASP A 171 2.65 -13.30 -29.94
CA ASP A 171 1.29 -13.55 -29.48
C ASP A 171 0.92 -12.82 -28.17
N GLY A 172 1.83 -11.97 -27.67
CA GLY A 172 1.67 -11.17 -26.46
C GLY A 172 2.05 -11.88 -25.17
N ARG A 173 2.54 -13.13 -25.19
CA ARG A 173 3.10 -13.76 -23.99
C ARG A 173 4.42 -13.12 -23.60
N ILE A 174 4.72 -13.12 -22.29
CA ILE A 174 5.95 -12.55 -21.75
C ILE A 174 6.75 -13.66 -21.08
N ALA A 175 7.91 -13.99 -21.65
CA ALA A 175 8.83 -14.95 -21.04
C ALA A 175 9.65 -14.25 -19.95
N LEU A 176 9.76 -14.87 -18.79
CA LEU A 176 10.50 -14.38 -17.64
C LEU A 176 11.87 -15.04 -17.53
N ALA A 177 12.83 -14.36 -16.89
CA ALA A 177 14.20 -14.83 -16.73
C ALA A 177 14.29 -16.12 -15.89
N ASP A 178 13.32 -16.36 -15.00
CA ASP A 178 13.22 -17.56 -14.16
C ASP A 178 12.58 -18.78 -14.87
N GLY A 179 12.32 -18.65 -16.18
CA GLY A 179 11.77 -19.71 -17.01
C GLY A 179 10.24 -19.88 -16.91
N ARG A 180 9.53 -18.98 -16.23
CA ARG A 180 8.06 -18.88 -16.32
C ARG A 180 7.64 -18.04 -17.53
N THR A 181 6.44 -18.30 -18.05
CA THR A 181 5.82 -17.48 -19.09
C THR A 181 4.48 -16.93 -18.59
N LEU A 182 4.33 -15.60 -18.64
CA LEU A 182 3.04 -14.95 -18.41
C LEU A 182 2.13 -15.16 -19.63
N ASP A 183 0.91 -15.59 -19.37
CA ASP A 183 -0.12 -15.70 -20.39
C ASP A 183 -0.44 -14.33 -21.00
N LYS A 184 -0.90 -14.31 -22.26
CA LYS A 184 -1.24 -13.07 -22.97
C LYS A 184 -2.35 -12.26 -22.28
N ASN A 185 -3.18 -12.90 -21.45
CA ASN A 185 -4.23 -12.23 -20.67
C ASN A 185 -3.74 -11.77 -19.29
N PHE A 186 -2.58 -12.27 -18.82
CA PHE A 186 -2.00 -11.79 -17.56
C PHE A 186 -1.38 -10.40 -17.77
N ARG A 187 -2.18 -9.35 -17.58
CA ARG A 187 -1.76 -7.95 -17.74
C ARG A 187 -1.67 -7.15 -16.44
N GLN A 188 -1.98 -7.76 -15.30
CA GLN A 188 -1.93 -7.09 -14.00
C GLN A 188 -0.50 -7.01 -13.47
N PHE A 189 0.28 -6.06 -13.99
CA PHE A 189 1.63 -5.76 -13.53
C PHE A 189 1.95 -4.27 -13.68
N VAL A 190 2.96 -3.82 -12.94
CA VAL A 190 3.55 -2.47 -13.03
C VAL A 190 5.08 -2.60 -13.09
N ARG A 191 5.81 -1.50 -13.33
CA ARG A 191 7.28 -1.48 -13.20
C ARG A 191 7.72 -1.90 -11.80
N GLY A 192 8.81 -2.65 -11.72
CA GLY A 192 9.28 -3.33 -10.52
C GLY A 192 10.62 -2.84 -9.95
N TYR A 193 11.12 -1.67 -10.34
CA TYR A 193 12.37 -1.11 -9.80
C TYR A 193 12.13 -0.44 -8.45
N ALA A 194 11.05 0.34 -8.36
CA ALA A 194 10.56 0.99 -7.16
C ALA A 194 9.19 0.42 -6.74
N VAL A 195 9.02 0.21 -5.43
CA VAL A 195 7.78 -0.33 -4.84
C VAL A 195 7.40 0.45 -3.58
N THR A 196 6.16 0.26 -3.10
CA THR A 196 5.74 0.80 -1.80
C THR A 196 6.36 0.00 -0.65
N SER A 197 6.53 0.62 0.52
CA SER A 197 6.99 -0.07 1.74
C SER A 197 6.16 -1.31 2.05
N TYR A 198 4.84 -1.23 1.91
CA TYR A 198 3.95 -2.39 2.12
C TYR A 198 4.20 -3.49 1.09
N ALA A 199 4.36 -3.13 -0.19
CA ALA A 199 4.63 -4.09 -1.25
C ALA A 199 6.07 -4.68 -1.22
N SER A 200 6.94 -4.15 -0.35
CA SER A 200 8.25 -4.73 -0.03
C SER A 200 8.19 -5.77 1.10
N GLN A 201 7.07 -5.86 1.83
CA GLN A 201 6.96 -6.76 2.99
C GLN A 201 7.15 -8.22 2.58
N GLY A 202 7.99 -8.95 3.33
CA GLY A 202 8.30 -10.35 3.06
C GLY A 202 9.30 -10.58 1.92
N LYS A 203 9.72 -9.54 1.20
CA LYS A 203 10.82 -9.61 0.24
C LYS A 203 12.13 -9.35 0.96
N SER A 204 13.11 -10.22 0.76
CA SER A 204 14.48 -9.93 1.19
C SER A 204 15.33 -9.67 -0.04
N VAL A 205 16.00 -8.53 -0.05
CA VAL A 205 16.98 -8.15 -1.08
C VAL A 205 18.30 -7.83 -0.40
N ASN A 206 19.38 -7.76 -1.17
CA ASN A 206 20.67 -7.41 -0.58
C ASN A 206 20.70 -5.92 -0.20
N HIS A 207 20.22 -5.06 -1.11
CA HIS A 207 20.23 -3.61 -0.90
C HIS A 207 18.83 -3.00 -1.01
N VAL A 208 18.54 -2.08 -0.08
CA VAL A 208 17.34 -1.25 -0.12
C VAL A 208 17.76 0.21 -0.29
N LEU A 209 17.21 0.87 -1.32
CA LEU A 209 17.35 2.30 -1.49
C LEU A 209 16.01 2.96 -1.12
N PHE A 210 15.97 3.70 -0.03
CA PHE A 210 14.78 4.42 0.39
C PHE A 210 14.73 5.80 -0.24
N CYS A 211 13.70 6.08 -1.01
CA CYS A 211 13.43 7.38 -1.61
C CYS A 211 12.31 8.07 -0.84
N ASP A 212 12.67 9.07 -0.05
CA ASP A 212 11.73 9.86 0.73
C ASP A 212 10.94 10.80 -0.19
N SER A 213 9.62 10.60 -0.26
CA SER A 213 8.70 11.42 -1.06
C SER A 213 8.32 12.75 -0.39
N ALA A 214 8.84 13.05 0.81
CA ALA A 214 8.47 14.21 1.64
C ALA A 214 6.95 14.33 1.93
N ALA A 215 6.18 13.30 1.64
CA ALA A 215 4.74 13.26 1.85
C ALA A 215 4.44 13.17 3.36
N LYS A 216 4.01 14.29 3.95
CA LYS A 216 3.63 14.37 5.37
C LYS A 216 2.55 13.33 5.69
N GLY A 217 2.83 12.45 6.66
CA GLY A 217 1.90 11.41 7.10
C GLY A 217 1.95 10.08 6.32
N ALA A 218 2.78 9.97 5.28
CA ALA A 218 3.02 8.73 4.54
C ALA A 218 4.18 7.90 5.12
N THR A 219 4.85 8.39 6.16
CA THR A 219 5.87 7.67 6.93
C THR A 219 5.39 7.56 8.36
N ASN A 220 5.31 6.33 8.87
CA ASN A 220 5.16 6.06 10.29
C ASN A 220 6.24 5.05 10.74
N ASN A 221 6.44 4.93 12.05
CA ASN A 221 7.44 4.00 12.62
C ASN A 221 7.35 2.56 12.06
N GLN A 222 6.15 2.06 11.76
CA GLN A 222 5.95 0.70 11.24
C GLN A 222 6.41 0.58 9.79
N GLN A 223 6.06 1.53 8.92
CA GLN A 223 6.51 1.59 7.53
C GLN A 223 8.02 1.77 7.45
N TRP A 224 8.59 2.58 8.33
CA TRP A 224 10.05 2.72 8.47
C TRP A 224 10.70 1.39 8.81
N TYR A 225 10.26 0.72 9.88
CA TYR A 225 10.78 -0.58 10.31
C TYR A 225 10.67 -1.66 9.22
N VAL A 226 9.51 -1.72 8.54
CA VAL A 226 9.29 -2.65 7.42
C VAL A 226 10.24 -2.38 6.28
N THR A 227 10.59 -1.12 6.00
CA THR A 227 11.45 -0.74 4.88
C THR A 227 12.91 -1.05 5.17
N ILE A 228 13.41 -0.65 6.35
CA ILE A 228 14.82 -0.84 6.71
C ILE A 228 15.17 -2.31 6.93
N SER A 229 14.23 -3.14 7.43
CA SER A 229 14.50 -4.56 7.69
C SER A 229 14.64 -5.44 6.44
N ARG A 230 14.47 -4.91 5.22
CA ARG A 230 14.51 -5.71 3.97
C ARG A 230 15.89 -5.87 3.36
N GLY A 231 16.83 -4.96 3.67
CA GLY A 231 18.19 -5.00 3.15
C GLY A 231 19.06 -5.93 3.98
N LYS A 232 19.51 -7.05 3.39
CA LYS A 232 20.42 -7.99 4.07
C LYS A 232 21.83 -7.44 4.21
N LYS A 233 22.32 -6.71 3.20
CA LYS A 233 23.69 -6.17 3.14
C LYS A 233 23.75 -4.69 3.45
N GLY A 234 22.75 -3.91 3.05
CA GLY A 234 22.77 -2.47 3.33
C GLY A 234 21.49 -1.72 2.95
N ILE A 235 21.36 -0.53 3.53
CA ILE A 235 20.25 0.39 3.29
C ILE A 235 20.85 1.77 3.04
N GLN A 236 20.38 2.47 2.03
CA GLN A 236 20.74 3.86 1.77
C GLN A 236 19.48 4.70 1.68
N ILE A 237 19.51 5.87 2.33
CA ILE A 237 18.36 6.76 2.46
C ILE A 237 18.63 8.03 1.65
N PHE A 238 17.71 8.34 0.76
CA PHE A 238 17.71 9.53 -0.07
C PHE A 238 16.55 10.41 0.39
N THR A 239 16.89 11.56 0.99
CA THR A 239 15.92 12.53 1.50
C THR A 239 16.44 13.94 1.29
N MET A 240 15.51 14.88 1.07
CA MET A 240 15.83 16.32 0.99
C MET A 240 16.06 16.94 2.36
N ASP A 241 15.43 16.40 3.41
CA ASP A 241 15.44 16.95 4.76
C ASP A 241 15.52 15.84 5.81
N LYS A 242 16.73 15.67 6.36
CA LYS A 242 17.03 14.66 7.37
C LYS A 242 16.28 14.89 8.68
N GLU A 243 16.07 16.14 9.07
CA GLU A 243 15.40 16.47 10.32
C GLU A 243 13.91 16.18 10.22
N GLN A 244 13.27 16.64 9.12
CA GLN A 244 11.87 16.33 8.85
C GLN A 244 11.61 14.83 8.71
N LEU A 245 12.50 14.09 8.03
CA LEU A 245 12.37 12.64 7.93
C LEU A 245 12.45 11.99 9.32
N ARG A 246 13.40 12.42 10.17
CA ARG A 246 13.53 11.90 11.54
C ARG A 246 12.27 12.15 12.37
N GLU A 247 11.70 13.34 12.30
CA GLU A 247 10.44 13.67 12.97
C GLU A 247 9.26 12.84 12.44
N ASN A 248 9.20 12.57 11.15
CA ASN A 248 8.14 11.77 10.55
C ASN A 248 8.26 10.29 10.97
N ILE A 249 9.47 9.76 11.08
CA ILE A 249 9.71 8.38 11.52
C ILE A 249 9.21 8.19 12.94
N THR A 250 9.58 9.09 13.87
CA THR A 250 9.27 8.94 15.30
C THR A 250 7.77 8.99 15.63
N ARG A 251 6.93 9.45 14.70
CA ARG A 251 5.47 9.41 14.85
C ARG A 251 4.96 7.96 14.93
N SER A 252 4.17 7.71 15.97
CA SER A 252 3.45 6.44 16.10
C SER A 252 2.46 6.28 14.95
N GLY A 253 2.50 5.11 14.28
CA GLY A 253 1.52 4.72 13.26
C GLY A 253 0.23 4.17 13.86
N ASN A 254 0.08 4.18 15.19
CA ASN A 254 -1.09 3.64 15.85
C ASN A 254 -2.33 4.45 15.45
N ARG A 255 -3.22 3.80 14.71
CA ARG A 255 -4.59 4.27 14.55
C ARG A 255 -5.36 3.82 15.77
N PRO A 256 -5.92 4.73 16.59
CA PRO A 256 -6.76 4.35 17.71
C PRO A 256 -7.93 3.50 17.19
N LEU A 257 -8.26 2.42 17.89
CA LEU A 257 -9.43 1.63 17.53
C LEU A 257 -10.68 2.48 17.74
N ALA A 258 -11.76 2.23 16.99
CA ALA A 258 -13.03 2.93 17.22
C ALA A 258 -13.52 2.80 18.67
N LEU A 259 -13.15 1.70 19.35
CA LEU A 259 -13.41 1.46 20.78
C LEU A 259 -12.58 2.33 21.72
N ASP A 260 -11.42 2.83 21.27
CA ASP A 260 -10.54 3.71 22.05
C ASP A 260 -10.91 5.19 21.89
N VAL A 261 -11.68 5.53 20.85
CA VAL A 261 -12.17 6.88 20.56
C VAL A 261 -13.41 7.21 21.38
N VAL A 262 -14.19 6.21 21.78
CA VAL A 262 -15.32 6.39 22.71
C VAL A 262 -14.76 6.44 24.13
N PRO A 263 -14.91 7.56 24.86
CA PRO A 263 -14.48 7.65 26.25
C PRO A 263 -15.17 6.53 27.04
N ARG A 264 -14.40 5.64 27.67
CA ARG A 264 -14.96 4.68 28.63
C ARG A 264 -15.58 5.47 29.78
N GLU A 265 -16.91 5.51 29.85
CA GLU A 265 -17.69 6.09 30.98
C GLU A 265 -17.36 5.46 32.37
N LYS A 266 -16.41 4.53 32.45
CA LYS A 266 -16.08 3.82 33.69
C LYS A 266 -15.23 4.63 34.68
N ASP A 267 -14.66 5.76 34.28
CA ASP A 267 -13.87 6.60 35.20
C ASP A 267 -14.72 7.58 36.04
N SER A 268 -15.92 7.94 35.59
CA SER A 268 -16.78 8.88 36.33
C SER A 268 -17.40 8.28 37.60
N ARG A 269 -17.68 6.97 37.60
CA ARG A 269 -18.25 6.27 38.78
C ARG A 269 -17.25 6.10 39.92
N ILE A 270 -15.97 5.82 39.62
CA ILE A 270 -14.94 5.62 40.66
C ILE A 270 -14.63 6.95 41.37
N VAL A 271 -14.59 8.05 40.62
CA VAL A 271 -14.37 9.39 41.18
C VAL A 271 -15.57 9.85 42.03
N ALA A 272 -16.81 9.60 41.58
CA ALA A 272 -18.02 9.95 42.32
C ALA A 272 -18.13 9.20 43.67
N VAL A 273 -17.84 7.89 43.68
CA VAL A 273 -17.90 7.09 44.92
C VAL A 273 -16.84 7.52 45.92
N ARG A 274 -15.61 7.82 45.47
CA ARG A 274 -14.55 8.34 46.36
C ARG A 274 -14.90 9.71 46.94
N ARG A 275 -15.55 10.58 46.16
CA ARG A 275 -15.95 11.92 46.61
C ARG A 275 -17.07 11.85 47.66
N ILE A 276 -18.05 10.96 47.48
CA ILE A 276 -19.12 10.72 48.46
C ILE A 276 -18.56 10.11 49.76
N GLN A 277 -17.64 9.14 49.67
CA GLN A 277 -17.00 8.57 50.86
C GLN A 277 -16.15 9.59 51.64
N GLY A 278 -15.45 10.50 50.94
CA GLY A 278 -14.72 11.60 51.58
C GLY A 278 -15.66 12.57 52.31
N PHE A 279 -16.77 12.94 51.67
CA PHE A 279 -17.75 13.87 52.25
C PHE A 279 -18.47 13.29 53.46
N LEU A 280 -18.80 11.99 53.44
CA LEU A 280 -19.39 11.28 54.58
C LEU A 280 -18.42 11.18 55.76
N ARG A 281 -17.12 10.96 55.51
CA ARG A 281 -16.09 10.96 56.56
C ARG A 281 -15.90 12.32 57.20
N GLU A 282 -15.86 13.40 56.42
CA GLU A 282 -15.79 14.76 56.97
C GLU A 282 -17.01 15.13 57.81
N ARG A 283 -18.21 14.74 57.38
CA ARG A 283 -19.44 14.97 58.16
C ARG A 283 -19.45 14.19 59.47
N ALA A 284 -19.01 12.93 59.45
CA ALA A 284 -18.90 12.12 60.66
C ALA A 284 -17.89 12.72 61.66
N MET A 285 -16.74 13.20 61.18
CA MET A 285 -15.75 13.87 62.03
C MET A 285 -16.26 15.20 62.61
N LYS A 286 -16.98 16.01 61.81
CA LYS A 286 -17.59 17.25 62.30
C LYS A 286 -18.68 17.00 63.34
N HIS A 287 -19.52 15.97 63.15
CA HIS A 287 -20.51 15.58 64.16
C HIS A 287 -19.84 15.10 65.46
N ALA A 288 -18.83 14.23 65.38
CA ALA A 288 -18.11 13.77 66.56
C ALA A 288 -17.44 14.92 67.34
N ALA A 289 -16.81 15.87 66.64
CA ALA A 289 -16.20 17.06 67.25
C ALA A 289 -17.24 18.00 67.90
N GLN A 290 -18.46 18.06 67.36
CA GLN A 290 -19.54 18.90 67.90
C GLN A 290 -20.21 18.26 69.11
N THR A 291 -20.38 16.92 69.13
CA THR A 291 -20.87 16.19 70.30
C THR A 291 -19.90 16.26 71.48
N GLN A 292 -18.59 16.27 71.22
CA GLN A 292 -17.55 16.36 72.25
C GLN A 292 -17.39 17.79 72.82
N ARG A 293 -17.79 18.82 72.07
CA ARG A 293 -17.87 20.21 72.57
C ARG A 293 -19.09 20.46 73.44
N VAL A 294 -20.22 19.81 73.16
CA VAL A 294 -21.45 19.93 73.97
C VAL A 294 -21.36 19.13 75.28
N SER A 295 -20.63 18.01 75.30
CA SER A 295 -20.36 17.26 76.54
C SER A 295 -19.39 17.97 77.49
N ASN A 296 -18.46 18.77 76.97
CA ASN A 296 -17.52 19.55 77.80
C ASN A 296 -18.12 20.88 78.33
N SER A 297 -19.26 21.34 77.82
CA SER A 297 -19.96 22.54 78.31
C SER A 297 -21.07 22.26 79.33
N LEU A 298 -21.37 20.99 79.63
CA LEU A 298 -22.39 20.55 80.58
C LEU A 298 -21.80 19.83 81.81
N GLY A 299 -20.50 20.00 82.06
CA GLY A 299 -19.77 19.32 83.13
C GLY A 299 -18.79 20.21 83.89
N VAL A 300 -19.17 21.44 84.26
CA VAL A 300 -18.49 22.23 85.31
C VAL A 300 -19.52 23.16 85.97
N GLY A 301 -19.86 22.90 87.23
CA GLY A 301 -20.68 23.80 88.05
C GLY A 301 -21.53 23.06 89.08
N ARG A 302 -20.94 22.84 90.26
CA ARG A 302 -21.65 22.62 91.53
C ARG A 302 -22.52 23.83 91.86
#